data_AF-A0A839Y9B6-F1
#
_entry.id   AF-A0A839Y9B6-F1
#
_cell.length_a   1.000
_cell.length_b   1.000
_cell.length_c   1.000
_cell.angle_alpha   90.00
_cell.angle_beta   90.00
_cell.angle_gamma   90.00
#
_symmetry.space_group_name_H-M   'P 1'
#
loop_
_entity.id
_entity.type
_entity.pdbx_description
1 polymer ?
#
loop_
_entity_poly.entity_id
_entity_poly.type
_entity_poly.pdbx_seq_one_letter_code
_entity_poly.pdbx_strand_id
1 'polypeptide(L)' 'MNMDFESEAFARHHETLSGGIHTFVESLLAGIAALQRRRFAAPWRTPPRRAR' A
#
# COMPACT_ATOMS: atom_id res chain seq x y z
N MET A 1 33.83 0.49 21.43
CA MET A 1 33.72 0.56 19.95
C MET A 1 32.88 -0.63 19.50
N ASN A 2 31.55 -0.52 19.62
CA ASN A 2 30.57 -1.56 19.28
C ASN A 2 29.15 -0.97 19.11
N MET A 3 28.87 0.15 19.81
CA MET A 3 27.59 0.87 19.71
C MET A 3 27.29 1.45 18.32
N ASP A 4 28.31 1.87 17.57
CA ASP A 4 28.11 2.47 16.24
C ASP A 4 27.65 1.41 15.22
N PHE A 5 28.21 0.19 15.28
CA PHE A 5 27.83 -0.92 14.40
C PHE A 5 26.42 -1.43 14.70
N GLU A 6 26.07 -1.56 15.99
CA GLU A 6 24.71 -1.93 16.40
C GLU A 6 23.68 -0.85 16.01
N SER A 7 24.07 0.43 16.05
CA SER A 7 23.21 1.55 15.62
C SER A 7 22.98 1.58 14.11
N GLU A 8 24.00 1.31 13.29
CA GLU A 8 23.85 1.25 11.83
C GLU A 8 23.01 0.05 11.36
N ALA A 9 23.16 -1.10 12.03
CA ALA A 9 22.33 -2.27 11.75
C ALA A 9 20.86 -2.01 12.14
N PHE A 10 20.64 -1.40 13.30
CA PHE A 10 19.32 -1.00 13.76
C PHE A 10 18.66 0.03 12.82
N ALA A 11 19.39 1.06 12.40
CA ALA A 11 18.89 2.09 11.48
C ALA A 11 18.42 1.50 10.15
N ARG A 12 19.23 0.61 9.54
CA ARG A 12 18.88 -0.05 8.27
C ARG A 12 17.67 -0.98 8.41
N HIS A 13 17.59 -1.74 9.50
CA HIS A 13 16.43 -2.58 9.76
C HIS A 13 15.16 -1.76 10.01
N HIS A 14 15.28 -0.64 10.73
CA HIS A 14 14.17 0.26 11.00
C HIS A 14 13.67 0.95 9.72
N GLU A 15 14.57 1.40 8.84
CA GLU A 15 14.21 1.98 7.55
C GLU A 15 13.46 0.96 6.67
N THR A 16 13.96 -0.27 6.60
CA THR A 16 13.31 -1.37 5.84
C THR A 16 11.92 -1.67 6.38
N LEU A 17 11.78 -1.75 7.70
CA LEU A 17 10.50 -2.01 8.36
C LEU A 17 9.51 -0.86 8.17
N SER A 18 9.97 0.39 8.31
CA SER A 18 9.17 1.58 8.09
C SER A 18 8.68 1.67 6.64
N GLY A 19 9.55 1.39 5.67
CA GLY A 19 9.18 1.31 4.25
C GLY A 19 8.14 0.22 3.99
N GLY A 20 8.33 -0.98 4.56
CA GLY A 20 7.36 -2.07 4.44
C GLY A 20 5.97 -1.74 5.03
N ILE A 21 5.95 -1.10 6.20
CA ILE A 21 4.69 -0.62 6.82
C ILE A 21 4.03 0.43 5.96
N HIS A 22 4.80 1.39 5.43
CA HIS A 22 4.27 2.43 4.56
C HIS A 22 3.58 1.84 3.32
N THR A 23 4.27 0.94 2.60
CA THR A 23 3.71 0.26 1.42
C THR A 23 2.47 -0.58 1.77
N PHE A 24 2.46 -1.23 2.94
CA PHE A 24 1.29 -1.98 3.41
C PHE A 24 0.08 -1.06 3.63
N VAL A 25 0.28 0.08 4.31
CA VAL A 25 -0.78 1.06 4.56
C VAL A 25 -1.32 1.63 3.24
N GLU A 26 -0.44 2.00 2.30
CA GLU A 26 -0.86 2.47 0.97
C GLU A 26 -1.70 1.43 0.24
N SER A 27 -1.26 0.17 0.24
CA SER A 27 -1.98 -0.94 -0.39
C SER A 27 -3.35 -1.17 0.25
N LEU A 28 -3.43 -1.08 1.57
CA LEU A 28 -4.68 -1.21 2.32
C LEU A 28 -5.65 -0.09 1.96
N LEU A 29 -5.19 1.17 1.95
CA LEU A 29 -6.01 2.33 1.59
C LEU A 29 -6.48 2.25 0.13
N ALA A 30 -5.61 1.84 -0.79
CA ALA A 30 -5.97 1.63 -2.19
C ALA A 30 -7.05 0.54 -2.33
N GLY A 31 -6.94 -0.56 -1.58
CA GLY A 31 -7.93 -1.62 -1.53
C GLY A 31 -9.29 -1.15 -1.02
N ILE A 32 -9.30 -0.39 0.08
CA ILE A 32 -10.53 0.19 0.65
C ILE A 32 -11.17 1.17 -0.34
N ALA A 33 -10.38 2.03 -0.99
CA ALA A 33 -10.89 2.96 -1.99
C ALA A 33 -11.50 2.23 -3.20
N ALA A 34 -10.87 1.15 -3.66
CA ALA A 34 -11.42 0.31 -4.73
C ALA A 34 -12.74 -0.36 -4.30
N LEU A 35 -12.82 -0.85 -3.06
CA LEU A 35 -14.02 -1.47 -2.52
C LEU A 35 -15.17 -0.45 -2.39
N GLN A 36 -14.90 0.74 -1.88
CA GLN A 36 -15.89 1.82 -1.79
C GLN A 36 -16.38 2.26 -3.18
N ARG A 37 -15.46 2.44 -4.14
CA ARG A 37 -15.82 2.77 -5.52
C ARG A 37 -16.69 1.70 -6.18
N ARG A 38 -16.51 0.43 -5.85
CA ARG A 38 -17.38 -0.68 -6.31
C ARG A 38 -18.74 -0.64 -5.62
N ARG A 39 -18.79 -0.44 -4.31
CA ARG A 39 -20.02 -0.41 -3.51
C ARG A 39 -20.93 0.76 -3.87
N PHE A 40 -20.34 1.92 -4.15
CA PHE A 40 -21.03 3.13 -4.58
C PHE A 40 -20.86 3.41 -6.07
N ALA A 41 -20.48 2.40 -6.85
CA ALA A 41 -20.48 2.53 -8.30
C ALA A 41 -21.91 2.84 -8.74
N ALA A 42 -22.09 3.97 -9.40
CA ALA A 42 -23.40 4.35 -9.89
C ALA A 42 -23.96 3.25 -10.82
N PRO A 43 -25.24 2.87 -10.72
CA PRO A 43 -25.81 1.72 -11.42
C PRO A 43 -25.69 1.80 -12.96
N TRP A 44 -25.49 3.00 -13.51
CA TRP A 44 -25.30 3.24 -14.94
C TRP A 44 -23.86 3.10 -15.43
N ARG A 45 -22.89 2.76 -14.57
CA ARG A 45 -21.46 2.56 -14.93
C ARG A 45 -21.15 1.20 -15.58
N THR A 46 -22.16 0.46 -16.02
CA THR A 46 -22.01 -0.76 -16.83
C THR A 46 -21.29 -0.42 -18.16
N PRO A 47 -20.23 -1.16 -18.56
CA PRO A 47 -19.30 -0.68 -19.58
C PRO A 47 -19.85 -0.80 -21.01
N PRO A 48 -19.33 -0.01 -21.98
CA PRO A 48 -19.44 -0.37 -23.39
C PRO A 48 -18.63 -1.66 -23.61
N ARG A 49 -19.36 -2.76 -23.82
CA ARG A 49 -18.83 -4.04 -24.28
C ARG A 49 -18.21 -3.86 -25.67
N ARG A 50 -16.91 -3.55 -25.76
CA ARG A 50 -16.16 -3.79 -27.01
C ARG A 50 -15.86 -5.28 -27.07
N ALA A 51 -16.78 -6.02 -27.71
CA ALA A 51 -16.46 -7.31 -28.28
C ALA A 51 -15.43 -7.10 -29.39
N ARG A 52 -14.24 -7.67 -29.24
CA ARG A 52 -13.40 -8.04 -30.37
C ARG A 52 -12.59 -9.27 -30.01
#